data_AF-A0A7L4HFL6-F1
#
_entry.id   AF-A0A7L4HFL6-F1
#
_cell.length_a   1.000
_cell.length_b   1.000
_cell.length_c   1.000
_cell.angle_alpha   90.00
_cell.angle_beta   90.00
_cell.angle_gamma   90.00
#
_symmetry.space_group_name_H-M   'P 1'
#
loop_
_entity.id
_entity.type
_entity.pdbx_description
1 polymer ?
#
loop_
_entity_poly.entity_id
_entity_poly.type
_entity_poly.pdbx_seq_one_letter_code
_entity_poly.pdbx_strand_id
1 'polypeptide(L)'
;AGGEGSVLAAACSVIGVGSDIGGSIRMPAFFNGVFGHKPTTGVVPNDGQFPNARGVRTSFLCTGPMCRYAEDLEPMLRVMAGPGVNKLKLNEKVSLEKIKFHCMDHDGGSIFVSPVDKEILQAQKKVVEHLEGELGVQVQHVTIHKMKYSFQIWSAMMSCVDSDGQEAQLFTDLLGDHGKPVWPLWELMKWLVGMSSHTLPAIALGLTEKLMKLTPGANAKLVSMGKSLQEEMEALLGPDGVLLYPSHPTVAPRHHSPICMPFNFAYTAIFNVLGLPVTQCPLGLSSEGLPLGIQLVAASYNDHLTLAVARYLEEAFGGWVLPGKI
;
A
#
# COMPACT_ATOMS: atom_id res chain seq x y z
N ALA A 1 -1.85 -6.27 -8.13
CA ALA A 1 -1.14 -7.52 -8.44
C ALA A 1 -1.78 -8.74 -7.74
N GLY A 2 -3.09 -8.98 -7.95
CA GLY A 2 -3.80 -10.09 -7.28
C GLY A 2 -3.30 -11.47 -7.72
N GLY A 3 -3.17 -11.68 -9.04
CA GLY A 3 -2.63 -12.92 -9.61
C GLY A 3 -1.19 -13.18 -9.22
N GLU A 4 -0.35 -12.13 -9.13
CA GLU A 4 1.05 -12.28 -8.71
C GLU A 4 1.16 -12.79 -7.28
N GLY A 5 0.42 -12.18 -6.35
CA GLY A 5 0.38 -12.63 -4.96
C GLY A 5 -0.08 -14.08 -4.82
N SER A 6 -1.10 -14.50 -5.59
CA SER A 6 -1.60 -15.87 -5.53
C SER A 6 -0.63 -16.89 -6.13
N VAL A 7 0.03 -16.55 -7.24
CA VAL A 7 1.02 -17.43 -7.91
C VAL A 7 2.25 -17.61 -7.02
N LEU A 8 2.73 -16.55 -6.37
CA LEU A 8 3.80 -16.63 -5.38
C LEU A 8 3.40 -17.49 -4.19
N ALA A 9 2.22 -17.23 -3.61
CA ALA A 9 1.74 -18.00 -2.47
C ALA A 9 1.57 -19.49 -2.80
N ALA A 10 1.11 -19.82 -4.00
CA ALA A 10 0.99 -21.17 -4.53
C ALA A 10 2.32 -21.84 -4.89
N ALA A 11 3.47 -21.18 -4.67
CA ALA A 11 4.80 -21.63 -5.09
C ALA A 11 4.93 -21.89 -6.59
N CYS A 12 4.10 -21.24 -7.42
CA CYS A 12 4.15 -21.36 -8.88
C CYS A 12 5.16 -20.38 -9.52
N SER A 13 5.55 -19.32 -8.80
CA SER A 13 6.67 -18.45 -9.15
C SER A 13 7.59 -18.26 -7.94
N VAL A 14 8.85 -17.93 -8.20
CA VAL A 14 9.85 -17.64 -7.16
C VAL A 14 9.81 -16.17 -6.77
N ILE A 15 9.67 -15.29 -7.75
CA ILE A 15 9.70 -13.84 -7.63
C ILE A 15 8.60 -13.21 -8.48
N GLY A 16 8.11 -12.06 -8.04
CA GLY A 16 7.03 -11.33 -8.71
C GLY A 16 7.26 -9.83 -8.74
N VAL A 17 6.62 -9.19 -9.73
CA VAL A 17 6.66 -7.75 -9.91
C VAL A 17 5.24 -7.21 -9.83
N GLY A 18 5.04 -6.21 -8.99
CA GLY A 18 3.77 -5.53 -8.87
C GLY A 18 3.90 -4.03 -9.10
N SER A 19 2.77 -3.40 -9.38
CA SER A 19 2.60 -1.96 -9.34
C SER A 19 1.70 -1.55 -8.19
N ASP A 20 1.93 -0.38 -7.64
CA ASP A 20 1.29 0.12 -6.44
C ASP A 20 1.07 1.63 -6.54
N ILE A 21 -0.19 2.04 -6.68
CA ILE A 21 -0.63 3.45 -6.64
C ILE A 21 -1.59 3.73 -5.46
N GLY A 22 -2.02 2.66 -4.79
CA GLY A 22 -2.94 2.70 -3.67
C GLY A 22 -2.85 1.48 -2.75
N GLY A 23 -1.84 0.61 -2.92
CA GLY A 23 -1.69 -0.66 -2.21
C GLY A 23 -1.60 -1.91 -3.07
N SER A 24 -1.50 -1.78 -4.39
CA SER A 24 -1.62 -2.91 -5.32
C SER A 24 -0.46 -3.92 -5.30
N ILE A 25 0.64 -3.65 -4.58
CA ILE A 25 1.65 -4.64 -4.17
C ILE A 25 1.30 -5.19 -2.79
N ARG A 26 1.05 -4.29 -1.83
CA ARG A 26 0.96 -4.61 -0.40
C ARG A 26 -0.32 -5.34 0.00
N MET A 27 -1.48 -4.96 -0.54
CA MET A 27 -2.74 -5.64 -0.23
C MET A 27 -2.75 -7.08 -0.78
N PRO A 28 -2.36 -7.37 -2.05
CA PRO A 28 -2.24 -8.75 -2.49
C PRO A 28 -1.18 -9.53 -1.71
N ALA A 29 -0.04 -8.92 -1.36
CA ALA A 29 0.97 -9.59 -0.54
C ALA A 29 0.40 -9.98 0.84
N PHE A 30 -0.29 -9.05 1.50
CA PHE A 30 -1.00 -9.30 2.75
C PHE A 30 -2.02 -10.43 2.64
N PHE A 31 -2.95 -10.36 1.67
CA PHE A 31 -4.02 -11.37 1.54
C PHE A 31 -3.52 -12.76 1.16
N ASN A 32 -2.35 -12.86 0.53
CA ASN A 32 -1.77 -14.14 0.11
C ASN A 32 -0.63 -14.62 1.04
N GLY A 33 -0.31 -13.89 2.11
CA GLY A 33 0.72 -14.29 3.07
C GLY A 33 2.12 -14.35 2.46
N VAL A 34 2.43 -13.44 1.54
CA VAL A 34 3.76 -13.27 0.94
C VAL A 34 4.28 -11.88 1.28
N PHE A 35 5.55 -11.61 1.01
CA PHE A 35 6.14 -10.29 1.19
C PHE A 35 5.93 -9.41 -0.04
N GLY A 36 5.77 -8.11 0.18
CA GLY A 36 5.68 -7.12 -0.90
C GLY A 36 6.26 -5.79 -0.48
N HIS A 37 7.09 -5.21 -1.34
CA HIS A 37 7.75 -3.93 -1.08
C HIS A 37 7.33 -2.87 -2.09
N LYS A 38 6.74 -1.78 -1.59
CA LYS A 38 6.53 -0.55 -2.34
C LYS A 38 7.71 0.38 -2.05
N PRO A 39 8.65 0.59 -2.99
CA PRO A 39 9.83 1.39 -2.73
C PRO A 39 9.49 2.88 -2.56
N THR A 40 10.48 3.65 -2.12
CA THR A 40 10.43 5.12 -2.20
C THR A 40 10.10 5.55 -3.62
N THR A 41 9.19 6.51 -3.75
CA THR A 41 8.67 6.90 -5.07
C THR A 41 9.76 7.51 -5.94
N GLY A 42 9.74 7.17 -7.23
CA GLY A 42 10.71 7.66 -8.22
C GLY A 42 12.07 6.95 -8.18
N VAL A 43 12.25 5.92 -7.33
CA VAL A 43 13.48 5.12 -7.31
C VAL A 43 13.47 4.03 -8.38
N VAL A 44 12.39 3.27 -8.47
CA VAL A 44 12.20 2.28 -9.53
C VAL A 44 11.52 2.96 -10.72
N PRO A 45 12.12 2.93 -11.93
CA PRO A 45 11.48 3.46 -13.13
C PRO A 45 10.17 2.73 -13.43
N ASN A 46 9.14 3.48 -13.86
CA ASN A 46 7.84 2.92 -14.23
C ASN A 46 7.71 2.71 -15.75
N ASP A 47 8.81 2.76 -16.50
CA ASP A 47 8.80 2.55 -17.95
C ASP A 47 8.22 1.19 -18.32
N GLY A 48 7.29 1.18 -19.28
CA GLY A 48 6.57 -0.03 -19.70
C GLY A 48 5.38 -0.42 -18.81
N GLN A 49 5.12 0.29 -17.71
CA GLN A 49 3.94 0.07 -16.88
C GLN A 49 2.66 0.44 -17.63
N PHE A 50 1.71 -0.51 -17.72
CA PHE A 50 0.37 -0.23 -18.24
C PHE A 50 -0.70 -0.32 -17.14
N PRO A 51 -1.71 0.58 -17.11
CA PRO A 51 -1.79 1.81 -17.90
C PRO A 51 -0.71 2.83 -17.49
N ASN A 52 -0.24 3.65 -18.43
CA ASN A 52 0.75 4.67 -18.16
C ASN A 52 0.18 5.70 -17.16
N ALA A 53 0.90 5.94 -16.07
CA ALA A 53 0.60 7.07 -15.22
C ALA A 53 0.86 8.39 -15.97
N ARG A 54 0.00 9.38 -15.74
CA ARG A 54 0.10 10.73 -16.30
C ARG A 54 -0.10 11.76 -15.21
N GLY A 55 0.59 12.88 -15.37
CA GLY A 55 0.63 13.99 -14.42
C GLY A 55 1.02 13.57 -13.01
N VAL A 56 0.30 14.07 -12.01
CA VAL A 56 0.67 13.89 -10.59
C VAL A 56 0.77 12.43 -10.17
N ARG A 57 0.06 11.53 -10.86
CA ARG A 57 0.07 10.09 -10.58
C ARG A 57 1.39 9.42 -10.90
N THR A 58 2.19 9.99 -11.79
CA THR A 58 3.55 9.52 -12.05
C THR A 58 4.41 9.61 -10.78
N SER A 59 4.12 10.58 -9.92
CA SER A 59 4.78 10.78 -8.63
C SER A 59 4.21 9.95 -7.48
N PHE A 60 3.21 9.09 -7.73
CA PHE A 60 2.58 8.24 -6.70
C PHE A 60 2.59 6.75 -7.06
N LEU A 61 2.61 6.44 -8.35
CA LEU A 61 2.77 5.08 -8.86
C LEU A 61 4.19 4.59 -8.58
N CYS A 62 4.28 3.41 -7.98
CA CYS A 62 5.54 2.70 -7.77
C CYS A 62 5.45 1.30 -8.40
N THR A 63 6.58 0.81 -8.88
CA THR A 63 6.78 -0.60 -9.23
C THR A 63 7.73 -1.22 -8.22
N GLY A 64 7.49 -2.45 -7.78
CA GLY A 64 8.26 -3.06 -6.71
C GLY A 64 8.14 -4.59 -6.63
N PRO A 65 9.02 -5.23 -5.84
CA PRO A 65 9.10 -6.68 -5.77
C PRO A 65 8.04 -7.27 -4.85
N MET A 66 7.65 -8.50 -5.17
CA MET A 66 6.84 -9.40 -4.35
C MET A 66 7.54 -10.75 -4.28
N CYS A 67 7.72 -11.28 -3.07
CA CYS A 67 8.52 -12.49 -2.83
C CYS A 67 7.89 -13.37 -1.75
N ARG A 68 8.24 -14.65 -1.72
CA ARG A 68 7.87 -15.54 -0.60
C ARG A 68 8.71 -15.31 0.65
N TYR A 69 9.96 -14.88 0.47
CA TYR A 69 10.90 -14.66 1.56
C TYR A 69 11.31 -13.20 1.63
N ALA A 70 11.54 -12.67 2.84
CA ALA A 70 11.94 -11.28 3.03
C ALA A 70 13.31 -11.00 2.43
N GLU A 71 14.22 -11.98 2.49
CA GLU A 71 15.58 -11.87 1.95
C GLU A 71 15.63 -11.67 0.43
N ASP A 72 14.59 -12.09 -0.30
CA ASP A 72 14.51 -11.96 -1.75
C ASP A 72 14.10 -10.54 -2.20
N LEU A 73 13.51 -9.73 -1.31
CA LEU A 73 13.06 -8.38 -1.65
C LEU A 73 14.22 -7.45 -2.02
N GLU A 74 15.31 -7.48 -1.25
CA GLU A 74 16.46 -6.58 -1.44
C GLU A 74 17.20 -6.85 -2.78
N PRO A 75 17.59 -8.10 -3.12
CA PRO A 75 18.19 -8.40 -4.41
C PRO A 75 17.33 -7.94 -5.59
N MET A 76 16.01 -8.17 -5.53
CA MET A 76 15.11 -7.70 -6.57
C MET A 76 15.08 -6.17 -6.65
N LEU A 77 14.95 -5.49 -5.51
CA LEU A 77 14.92 -4.04 -5.47
C LEU A 77 16.21 -3.43 -6.06
N ARG A 78 17.37 -4.03 -5.79
CA ARG A 78 18.66 -3.60 -6.38
C ARG A 78 18.64 -3.64 -7.90
N VAL A 79 18.09 -4.71 -8.48
CA VAL A 79 17.96 -4.85 -9.94
C VAL A 79 16.94 -3.86 -10.50
N MET A 80 15.77 -3.75 -9.87
CA MET A 80 14.66 -2.92 -10.33
C MET A 80 14.95 -1.41 -10.24
N ALA A 81 15.66 -0.97 -9.19
CA ALA A 81 15.96 0.44 -8.95
C ALA A 81 16.94 1.04 -9.98
N GLY A 82 17.70 0.21 -10.69
CA GLY A 82 18.70 0.67 -11.66
C GLY A 82 19.62 1.74 -11.02
N PRO A 83 19.87 2.89 -11.68
CA PRO A 83 20.68 3.97 -11.11
C PRO A 83 20.14 4.54 -9.78
N GLY A 84 18.83 4.41 -9.52
CA GLY A 84 18.17 4.87 -8.31
C GLY A 84 18.61 4.12 -7.04
N VAL A 85 19.23 2.94 -7.19
CA VAL A 85 19.70 2.10 -6.07
C VAL A 85 20.63 2.85 -5.12
N ASN A 86 21.41 3.80 -5.63
CA ASN A 86 22.38 4.59 -4.85
C ASN A 86 21.70 5.49 -3.80
N LYS A 87 20.39 5.74 -3.93
CA LYS A 87 19.63 6.50 -2.95
C LYS A 87 19.17 5.66 -1.75
N LEU A 88 19.06 4.33 -1.92
CA LEU A 88 18.32 3.44 -1.01
C LEU A 88 19.10 2.92 0.20
N LYS A 89 20.37 3.32 0.36
CA LYS A 89 21.24 2.89 1.48
C LYS A 89 21.31 1.37 1.70
N LEU A 90 21.04 0.56 0.67
CA LEU A 90 20.94 -0.91 0.82
C LEU A 90 22.25 -1.58 1.25
N ASN A 91 23.38 -0.89 1.14
CA ASN A 91 24.68 -1.38 1.60
C ASN A 91 24.98 -1.06 3.07
N GLU A 92 24.16 -0.23 3.71
CA GLU A 92 24.33 0.15 5.11
C GLU A 92 23.82 -0.99 6.00
N LYS A 93 24.65 -1.40 6.98
CA LYS A 93 24.22 -2.37 7.98
C LYS A 93 23.22 -1.72 8.92
N VAL A 94 22.04 -2.31 9.04
CA VAL A 94 21.00 -1.86 9.97
C VAL A 94 21.22 -2.53 11.32
N SER A 95 21.32 -1.72 12.38
CA SER A 95 21.24 -2.19 13.77
C SER A 95 19.81 -2.02 14.25
N LEU A 96 19.08 -3.11 14.44
CA LEU A 96 17.65 -3.10 14.78
C LEU A 96 17.40 -2.43 16.14
N GLU A 97 18.35 -2.54 17.07
CA GLU A 97 18.30 -1.96 18.42
C GLU A 97 18.39 -0.43 18.40
N LYS A 98 18.81 0.16 17.28
CA LYS A 98 18.89 1.62 17.10
C LYS A 98 17.67 2.20 16.39
N ILE A 99 16.76 1.36 15.89
CA ILE A 99 15.56 1.81 15.20
C ILE A 99 14.58 2.39 16.21
N LYS A 100 14.01 3.56 15.90
CA LYS A 100 12.89 4.14 16.63
C LYS A 100 11.59 3.55 16.10
N PHE A 101 11.05 2.59 16.82
CA PHE A 101 9.79 1.97 16.44
C PHE A 101 8.60 2.81 16.90
N HIS A 102 7.71 3.08 15.96
CA HIS A 102 6.41 3.69 16.22
C HIS A 102 5.32 2.69 15.89
N CYS A 103 4.19 2.75 16.58
CA CYS A 103 3.06 1.84 16.34
C CYS A 103 1.75 2.64 16.32
N MET A 104 0.87 2.34 15.38
CA MET A 104 -0.48 2.93 15.31
C MET A 104 -1.49 1.84 14.93
N ASP A 105 -2.55 1.71 15.72
CA ASP A 105 -3.44 0.54 15.67
C ASP A 105 -4.55 0.67 14.62
N HIS A 106 -4.95 1.90 14.30
CA HIS A 106 -6.01 2.19 13.34
C HIS A 106 -5.85 3.62 12.82
N ASP A 107 -6.60 3.96 11.78
CA ASP A 107 -6.54 5.25 11.09
C ASP A 107 -7.11 6.44 11.89
N GLY A 108 -7.53 6.27 13.14
CA GLY A 108 -8.29 7.29 13.89
C GLY A 108 -9.81 7.23 13.71
N GLY A 109 -10.35 6.17 13.11
CA GLY A 109 -11.78 5.85 13.10
C GLY A 109 -12.53 6.56 11.97
N SER A 110 -12.04 6.43 10.74
CA SER A 110 -12.79 6.91 9.56
C SER A 110 -14.10 6.13 9.42
N ILE A 111 -15.17 6.82 9.02
CA ILE A 111 -16.47 6.20 8.75
C ILE A 111 -16.50 5.44 7.42
N PHE A 112 -15.46 5.60 6.58
CA PHE A 112 -15.38 4.98 5.26
C PHE A 112 -14.69 3.62 5.28
N VAL A 113 -13.99 3.29 6.38
CA VAL A 113 -13.23 2.05 6.51
C VAL A 113 -13.80 1.18 7.60
N SER A 114 -13.57 -0.12 7.48
CA SER A 114 -13.92 -1.08 8.52
C SER A 114 -13.03 -0.87 9.76
N PRO A 115 -13.52 -1.15 10.98
CA PRO A 115 -12.68 -1.30 12.16
C PRO A 115 -11.62 -2.37 11.92
N VAL A 116 -10.46 -2.23 12.58
CA VAL A 116 -9.39 -3.23 12.47
C VAL A 116 -9.76 -4.49 13.25
N ASP A 117 -9.64 -5.64 12.60
CA ASP A 117 -9.91 -6.96 13.18
C ASP A 117 -9.01 -7.21 14.40
N LYS A 118 -9.60 -7.79 15.44
CA LYS A 118 -8.91 -8.05 16.70
C LYS A 118 -7.69 -8.97 16.53
N GLU A 119 -7.73 -9.92 15.61
CA GLU A 119 -6.60 -10.81 15.35
C GLU A 119 -5.42 -10.07 14.69
N ILE A 120 -5.69 -9.06 13.85
CA ILE A 120 -4.65 -8.20 13.27
C ILE A 120 -4.02 -7.35 14.37
N LEU A 121 -4.83 -6.73 15.24
CA LEU A 121 -4.34 -5.97 16.40
C LEU A 121 -3.52 -6.86 17.34
N GLN A 122 -3.96 -8.10 17.58
CA GLN A 122 -3.24 -9.04 18.42
C GLN A 122 -1.91 -9.47 17.78
N ALA A 123 -1.86 -9.68 16.46
CA ALA A 123 -0.61 -9.98 15.76
C ALA A 123 0.37 -8.79 15.84
N GLN A 124 -0.11 -7.56 15.60
CA GLN A 124 0.67 -6.34 15.78
C GLN A 124 1.19 -6.20 17.21
N LYS A 125 0.35 -6.47 18.22
CA LYS A 125 0.77 -6.46 19.62
C LYS A 125 1.88 -7.46 19.91
N LYS A 126 1.80 -8.67 19.37
CA LYS A 126 2.88 -9.67 19.51
C LYS A 126 4.18 -9.19 18.88
N VAL A 127 4.12 -8.51 17.74
CA VAL A 127 5.31 -7.89 17.12
C VAL A 127 5.94 -6.85 18.04
N VAL A 128 5.12 -5.99 18.65
CA VAL A 128 5.59 -5.00 19.62
C VAL A 128 6.25 -5.69 20.81
N GLU A 129 5.57 -6.65 21.45
CA GLU A 129 6.10 -7.39 22.61
C GLU A 129 7.43 -8.11 22.27
N HIS A 130 7.57 -8.64 21.05
CA HIS A 130 8.79 -9.30 20.59
C HIS A 130 9.93 -8.31 20.36
N LEU A 131 9.68 -7.17 19.70
CA LEU A 131 10.68 -6.12 19.51
C LEU A 131 11.20 -5.60 20.85
N GLU A 132 10.30 -5.30 21.79
CA GLU A 132 10.68 -4.81 23.12
C GLU A 132 11.43 -5.87 23.94
N GLY A 133 11.00 -7.13 23.86
CA GLY A 133 11.60 -8.25 24.60
C GLY A 133 12.99 -8.65 24.11
N GLU A 134 13.15 -8.83 22.79
CA GLU A 134 14.39 -9.38 22.21
C GLU A 134 15.42 -8.30 21.86
N LEU A 135 14.99 -7.10 21.44
CA LEU A 135 15.90 -6.02 21.07
C LEU A 135 16.10 -4.98 22.19
N GLY A 136 15.29 -5.02 23.25
CA GLY A 136 15.33 -4.04 24.34
C GLY A 136 14.96 -2.61 23.91
N VAL A 137 14.30 -2.46 22.76
CA VAL A 137 13.79 -1.17 22.27
C VAL A 137 12.48 -0.82 22.97
N GLN A 138 12.09 0.46 22.93
CA GLN A 138 10.77 0.90 23.37
C GLN A 138 9.94 1.29 22.15
N VAL A 139 8.80 0.62 21.94
CA VAL A 139 7.92 0.97 20.82
C VAL A 139 6.98 2.10 21.25
N GLN A 140 7.07 3.23 20.55
CA GLN A 140 6.23 4.38 20.86
C GLN A 140 4.87 4.25 20.16
N HIS A 141 3.79 4.16 20.94
CA HIS A 141 2.45 4.26 20.38
C HIS A 141 2.15 5.71 19.99
N VAL A 142 1.76 5.94 18.74
CA VAL A 142 1.53 7.28 18.17
C VAL A 142 0.10 7.41 17.65
N THR A 143 -0.41 8.63 17.66
CA THR A 143 -1.71 8.97 17.09
C THR A 143 -1.55 10.12 16.12
N ILE A 144 -1.72 9.83 14.83
CA ILE A 144 -1.63 10.83 13.76
C ILE A 144 -3.03 11.16 13.28
N HIS A 145 -3.62 12.24 13.81
CA HIS A 145 -5.04 12.56 13.58
C HIS A 145 -5.42 12.73 12.11
N LYS A 146 -4.49 13.14 11.24
CA LYS A 146 -4.73 13.31 9.80
C LYS A 146 -4.96 11.98 9.07
N MET A 147 -4.50 10.84 9.63
CA MET A 147 -4.72 9.51 9.03
C MET A 147 -6.20 9.15 8.90
N LYS A 148 -7.08 9.77 9.70
CA LYS A 148 -8.54 9.58 9.60
C LYS A 148 -9.11 9.99 8.25
N TYR A 149 -8.40 10.88 7.56
CA TYR A 149 -8.79 11.40 6.25
C TYR A 149 -8.01 10.76 5.10
N SER A 150 -7.37 9.61 5.33
CA SER A 150 -6.47 8.95 4.37
C SER A 150 -7.08 8.79 2.98
N PHE A 151 -8.32 8.31 2.88
CA PHE A 151 -9.00 8.16 1.59
C PHE A 151 -9.22 9.51 0.89
N GLN A 152 -9.69 10.52 1.63
CA GLN A 152 -9.99 11.83 1.09
C GLN A 152 -8.73 12.57 0.66
N ILE A 153 -7.66 12.48 1.45
CA ILE A 153 -6.33 13.01 1.12
C ILE A 153 -5.82 12.33 -0.15
N TRP A 154 -5.80 11.00 -0.18
CA TRP A 154 -5.36 10.24 -1.35
C TRP A 154 -6.14 10.64 -2.60
N SER A 155 -7.47 10.67 -2.50
CA SER A 155 -8.33 11.00 -3.63
C SER A 155 -8.11 12.42 -4.14
N ALA A 156 -7.95 13.39 -3.24
CA ALA A 156 -7.72 14.79 -3.61
C ALA A 156 -6.34 14.97 -4.27
N MET A 157 -5.30 14.35 -3.71
CA MET A 157 -3.93 14.41 -4.26
C MET A 157 -3.84 13.71 -5.61
N MET A 158 -4.50 12.56 -5.79
CA MET A 158 -4.59 11.83 -7.05
C MET A 158 -5.31 12.62 -8.17
N SER A 159 -6.17 13.56 -7.78
CA SER A 159 -6.96 14.39 -8.70
C SER A 159 -6.34 15.78 -8.91
N CYS A 160 -5.19 16.07 -8.31
CA CYS A 160 -4.50 17.34 -8.53
C CYS A 160 -3.94 17.44 -9.96
N VAL A 161 -3.92 18.67 -10.45
CA VAL A 161 -3.15 19.03 -11.64
C VAL A 161 -1.67 18.98 -11.27
N ASP A 162 -0.84 18.45 -12.17
CA ASP A 162 0.62 18.46 -11.98
C ASP A 162 1.21 19.87 -12.12
N SER A 163 2.53 19.99 -11.91
CA SER A 163 3.29 21.24 -12.07
C SER A 163 3.27 21.79 -13.50
N ASP A 164 2.95 20.97 -14.50
CA ASP A 164 2.96 21.31 -15.92
C ASP A 164 1.55 21.61 -16.46
N GLY A 165 0.53 21.64 -15.59
CA GLY A 165 -0.85 21.95 -15.95
C GLY A 165 -1.62 20.79 -16.59
N GLN A 166 -1.08 19.57 -16.61
CA GLN A 166 -1.78 18.41 -17.15
C GLN A 166 -2.70 17.78 -16.11
N GLU A 167 -3.95 17.55 -16.50
CA GLU A 167 -4.91 16.80 -15.69
C GLU A 167 -4.54 15.31 -15.65
N ALA A 168 -4.79 14.68 -14.49
CA ALA A 168 -4.79 13.23 -14.40
C ALA A 168 -5.86 12.66 -15.35
N GLN A 169 -5.45 11.83 -16.32
CA GLN A 169 -6.33 11.07 -17.22
C GLN A 169 -7.37 10.27 -16.41
N LEU A 170 -8.67 10.45 -16.63
CA LEU A 170 -9.68 9.78 -15.78
C LEU A 170 -9.64 8.27 -15.99
N PHE A 171 -10.04 7.49 -14.98
CA PHE A 171 -10.20 6.04 -15.14
C PHE A 171 -11.21 5.72 -16.24
N THR A 172 -12.20 6.59 -16.46
CA THR A 172 -13.17 6.53 -17.57
C THR A 172 -12.55 6.67 -18.96
N ASP A 173 -11.40 7.34 -19.05
CA ASP A 173 -10.67 7.50 -20.31
C ASP A 173 -9.83 6.25 -20.63
N LEU A 174 -9.50 5.46 -19.60
CA LEU A 174 -8.78 4.19 -19.71
C LEU A 174 -9.71 3.00 -19.98
N LEU A 175 -10.96 3.07 -19.50
CA LEU A 175 -11.99 2.06 -19.78
C LEU A 175 -12.49 2.11 -21.23
N GLY A 176 -12.23 3.18 -21.97
CA GLY A 176 -12.71 3.34 -23.34
C GLY A 176 -12.03 2.42 -24.33
N ASP A 177 -12.79 1.56 -25.00
CA ASP A 177 -12.31 0.88 -26.20
C ASP A 177 -11.91 1.94 -27.24
N HIS A 178 -10.64 1.92 -27.65
CA HIS A 178 -10.08 2.80 -28.68
C HIS A 178 -10.23 4.31 -28.41
N GLY A 179 -10.14 4.73 -27.14
CA GLY A 179 -10.01 6.16 -26.79
C GLY A 179 -11.30 6.98 -26.81
N LYS A 180 -12.47 6.34 -26.83
CA LYS A 180 -13.75 7.03 -26.57
C LYS A 180 -14.04 7.04 -25.06
N PRO A 181 -14.17 8.22 -24.42
CA PRO A 181 -14.40 8.30 -22.99
C PRO A 181 -15.72 7.61 -22.62
N VAL A 182 -15.64 6.74 -21.62
CA VAL A 182 -16.78 5.96 -21.14
C VAL A 182 -17.66 6.83 -20.27
N TRP A 183 -18.96 6.90 -20.54
CA TRP A 183 -19.91 7.62 -19.69
C TRP A 183 -20.38 6.71 -18.57
N PRO A 184 -19.95 6.91 -17.30
CA PRO A 184 -20.18 5.91 -16.25
C PRO A 184 -21.67 5.70 -15.93
N LEU A 185 -22.49 6.75 -16.01
CA LEU A 185 -23.96 6.60 -15.88
C LEU A 185 -24.56 5.76 -17.02
N TRP A 186 -24.03 5.88 -18.23
CA TRP A 186 -24.46 5.08 -19.37
C TRP A 186 -24.00 3.63 -19.26
N GLU A 187 -22.78 3.39 -18.77
CA GLU A 187 -22.34 2.02 -18.46
C GLU A 187 -23.13 1.40 -17.33
N LEU A 188 -23.53 2.16 -16.31
CA LEU A 188 -24.38 1.66 -15.24
C LEU A 188 -25.74 1.19 -15.81
N MET A 189 -26.32 1.99 -16.72
CA MET A 189 -27.54 1.61 -17.45
C MET A 189 -27.32 0.35 -18.30
N LYS A 190 -26.21 0.27 -19.05
CA LYS A 190 -25.86 -0.94 -19.83
C LYS A 190 -25.62 -2.16 -18.95
N TRP A 191 -25.01 -1.98 -17.78
CA TRP A 191 -24.76 -3.05 -16.82
C TRP A 191 -26.07 -3.62 -16.27
N LEU A 192 -27.04 -2.76 -15.95
CA LEU A 192 -28.38 -3.17 -15.50
C LEU A 192 -29.13 -4.05 -16.54
N VAL A 193 -28.81 -3.91 -17.82
CA VAL A 193 -29.38 -4.71 -18.91
C VAL A 193 -28.44 -5.80 -19.44
N GLY A 194 -27.31 -6.06 -18.77
CA GLY A 194 -26.35 -7.11 -19.15
C GLY A 194 -25.50 -6.81 -20.39
N MET A 195 -25.45 -5.56 -20.84
CA MET A 195 -24.76 -5.12 -22.07
C MET A 195 -23.46 -4.34 -21.82
N SER A 196 -23.07 -4.12 -20.56
CA SER A 196 -21.79 -3.46 -20.26
C SER A 196 -20.65 -4.48 -20.29
N SER A 197 -19.58 -4.13 -21.00
CA SER A 197 -18.29 -4.85 -20.98
C SER A 197 -17.45 -4.50 -19.75
N HIS A 198 -17.91 -3.57 -18.90
CA HIS A 198 -17.19 -3.11 -17.72
C HIS A 198 -17.78 -3.67 -16.43
N THR A 199 -16.91 -3.89 -15.45
CA THR A 199 -17.33 -4.38 -14.14
C THR A 199 -18.00 -3.25 -13.34
N LEU A 200 -18.99 -3.58 -12.51
CA LEU A 200 -19.66 -2.60 -11.64
C LEU A 200 -18.68 -1.77 -10.78
N PRO A 201 -17.61 -2.33 -10.19
CA PRO A 201 -16.60 -1.54 -9.48
C PRO A 201 -15.88 -0.51 -10.36
N ALA A 202 -15.60 -0.85 -11.62
CA ALA A 202 -14.97 0.07 -12.56
C ALA A 202 -15.90 1.25 -12.91
N ILE A 203 -17.18 0.98 -13.08
CA ILE A 203 -18.22 2.00 -13.32
C ILE A 203 -18.39 2.91 -12.10
N ALA A 204 -18.45 2.33 -10.90
CA ALA A 204 -18.58 3.07 -9.65
C ALA A 204 -17.36 3.98 -9.38
N LEU A 205 -16.15 3.51 -9.69
CA LEU A 205 -14.93 4.32 -9.61
C LEU A 205 -15.02 5.54 -10.54
N GLY A 206 -15.43 5.34 -11.80
CA GLY A 206 -15.61 6.43 -12.75
C GLY A 206 -16.68 7.46 -12.34
N LEU A 207 -17.78 7.02 -11.72
CA LEU A 207 -18.79 7.93 -11.16
C LEU A 207 -18.23 8.75 -9.99
N THR A 208 -17.45 8.11 -9.12
CA THR A 208 -16.86 8.74 -7.93
C THR A 208 -15.85 9.82 -8.35
N GLU A 209 -14.98 9.52 -9.32
CA GLU A 209 -14.04 10.51 -9.89
C GLU A 209 -14.76 11.74 -10.45
N LYS A 210 -15.87 11.54 -11.18
CA LYS A 210 -16.64 12.64 -11.77
C LYS A 210 -17.35 13.50 -10.72
N LEU A 211 -17.84 12.89 -9.64
CA LEU A 211 -18.46 13.59 -8.51
C LEU A 211 -17.44 14.43 -7.73
N MET A 212 -16.23 13.92 -7.54
CA MET A 212 -15.17 14.59 -6.79
C MET A 212 -14.56 15.80 -7.52
N LYS A 213 -14.65 15.85 -8.85
CA LYS A 213 -14.30 17.06 -9.63
C LYS A 213 -15.26 18.24 -9.41
N LEU A 214 -16.45 18.03 -8.85
CA LEU A 214 -17.46 19.09 -8.67
C LEU A 214 -17.25 19.97 -7.42
N THR A 215 -16.27 19.69 -6.56
CA THR A 215 -15.99 20.49 -5.34
C THR A 215 -14.51 20.96 -5.22
N PRO A 216 -14.06 21.94 -6.02
CA PRO A 216 -12.65 22.35 -6.09
C PRO A 216 -12.04 22.87 -4.77
N GLY A 217 -12.78 23.65 -3.98
CA GLY A 217 -12.27 24.26 -2.74
C GLY A 217 -12.02 23.26 -1.61
N ALA A 218 -12.81 22.20 -1.53
CA ALA A 218 -12.60 21.11 -0.56
C ALA A 218 -11.32 20.31 -0.91
N ASN A 219 -11.02 20.15 -2.20
CA ASN A 219 -9.83 19.44 -2.65
C ASN A 219 -8.53 20.18 -2.28
N ALA A 220 -8.48 21.51 -2.40
CA ALA A 220 -7.28 22.27 -2.03
C ALA A 220 -6.89 22.12 -0.55
N LYS A 221 -7.89 22.11 0.36
CA LYS A 221 -7.66 21.89 1.79
C LYS A 221 -7.15 20.47 2.08
N LEU A 222 -7.71 19.46 1.43
CA LEU A 222 -7.28 18.07 1.56
C LEU A 222 -5.85 17.85 1.04
N VAL A 223 -5.49 18.52 -0.05
CA VAL A 223 -4.13 18.48 -0.61
C VAL A 223 -3.12 19.13 0.33
N SER A 224 -3.46 20.30 0.90
CA SER A 224 -2.64 20.93 1.93
C SER A 224 -2.51 20.05 3.18
N MET A 225 -3.59 19.38 3.59
CA MET A 225 -3.55 18.41 4.69
C MET A 225 -2.63 17.22 4.37
N GLY A 226 -2.66 16.72 3.14
CA GLY A 226 -1.77 15.65 2.68
C GLY A 226 -0.29 16.05 2.70
N LYS A 227 0.05 17.25 2.22
CA LYS A 227 1.43 17.79 2.31
C LYS A 227 1.89 17.94 3.76
N SER A 228 1.03 18.49 4.62
CA SER A 228 1.34 18.61 6.05
C SER A 228 1.44 17.25 6.76
N LEU A 229 0.71 16.23 6.31
CA LEU A 229 0.87 14.86 6.81
C LEU A 229 2.18 14.24 6.33
N GLN A 230 2.60 14.52 5.09
CA GLN A 230 3.90 14.07 4.57
C GLN A 230 5.04 14.61 5.44
N GLU A 231 5.04 15.92 5.71
CA GLU A 231 6.03 16.57 6.59
C GLU A 231 6.03 16.00 8.01
N GLU A 232 4.84 15.77 8.58
CA GLU A 232 4.68 15.16 9.92
C GLU A 232 5.25 13.73 9.96
N MET A 233 4.99 12.93 8.92
CA MET A 233 5.49 11.56 8.83
C MET A 233 7.00 11.49 8.62
N GLU A 234 7.56 12.33 7.74
CA GLU A 234 9.00 12.42 7.54
C GLU A 234 9.71 12.88 8.82
N ALA A 235 9.12 13.83 9.56
CA ALA A 235 9.66 14.30 10.85
C ALA A 235 9.58 13.23 11.96
N LEU A 236 8.47 12.50 12.02
CA LEU A 236 8.29 11.40 12.98
C LEU A 236 9.29 10.27 12.74
N LEU A 237 9.39 9.84 11.48
CA LEU A 237 10.23 8.69 11.09
C LEU A 237 11.71 9.07 11.06
N GLY A 238 12.07 10.25 10.55
CA GLY A 238 13.47 10.68 10.48
C GLY A 238 14.39 9.65 9.79
N PRO A 239 15.69 9.65 10.10
CA PRO A 239 16.64 8.74 9.44
C PRO A 239 16.61 7.29 9.96
N ASP A 240 16.00 7.05 11.12
CA ASP A 240 16.11 5.82 11.90
C ASP A 240 14.77 5.29 12.43
N GLY A 241 13.64 5.81 11.96
CA GLY A 241 12.32 5.43 12.42
C GLY A 241 11.58 4.47 11.49
N VAL A 242 10.82 3.56 12.10
CA VAL A 242 9.93 2.63 11.41
C VAL A 242 8.57 2.64 12.09
N LEU A 243 7.51 2.94 11.33
CA LEU A 243 6.14 2.83 11.78
C LEU A 243 5.58 1.45 11.44
N LEU A 244 5.06 0.79 12.48
CA LEU A 244 4.24 -0.41 12.44
C LEU A 244 2.77 -0.01 12.27
N TYR A 245 2.14 -0.46 11.18
CA TYR A 245 0.77 -0.11 10.85
C TYR A 245 0.01 -1.28 10.20
N PRO A 246 -1.30 -1.48 10.44
CA PRO A 246 -2.06 -2.54 9.80
C PRO A 246 -2.03 -2.44 8.26
N SER A 247 -1.82 -3.59 7.59
CA SER A 247 -1.85 -3.64 6.13
C SER A 247 -3.22 -3.44 5.53
N HIS A 248 -4.23 -3.87 6.27
CA HIS A 248 -5.63 -3.80 5.92
C HIS A 248 -6.44 -3.95 7.22
N PRO A 249 -7.63 -3.36 7.34
CA PRO A 249 -8.43 -3.48 8.56
C PRO A 249 -8.99 -4.90 8.76
N THR A 250 -9.13 -5.70 7.71
CA THR A 250 -9.64 -7.07 7.81
C THR A 250 -8.70 -8.08 7.17
N VAL A 251 -8.81 -9.36 7.56
CA VAL A 251 -8.21 -10.46 6.78
C VAL A 251 -8.78 -10.53 5.36
N ALA A 252 -8.24 -11.44 4.53
CA ALA A 252 -8.67 -11.63 3.15
C ALA A 252 -10.20 -11.77 3.06
N PRO A 253 -10.91 -10.80 2.47
CA PRO A 253 -12.36 -10.81 2.43
C PRO A 253 -12.86 -11.86 1.44
N ARG A 254 -14.06 -12.39 1.68
CA ARG A 254 -14.73 -13.26 0.71
C ARG A 254 -14.93 -12.53 -0.62
N HIS A 255 -14.91 -13.29 -1.71
CA HIS A 255 -15.20 -12.74 -3.04
C HIS A 255 -16.49 -11.92 -3.03
N HIS A 256 -16.46 -10.79 -3.73
CA HIS A 256 -17.55 -9.80 -3.83
C HIS A 256 -17.87 -9.01 -2.55
N SER A 257 -17.41 -9.42 -1.37
CA SER A 257 -17.58 -8.65 -0.13
C SER A 257 -16.96 -7.25 -0.15
N PRO A 258 -15.80 -7.01 -0.81
CA PRO A 258 -15.21 -5.67 -0.90
C PRO A 258 -16.10 -4.60 -1.58
N ILE A 259 -17.16 -5.01 -2.30
CA ILE A 259 -18.12 -4.07 -2.90
C ILE A 259 -18.80 -3.21 -1.81
N CYS A 260 -19.02 -3.77 -0.62
CA CYS A 260 -19.66 -3.06 0.49
C CYS A 260 -18.69 -2.16 1.27
N MET A 261 -17.38 -2.44 1.21
CA MET A 261 -16.34 -1.71 1.93
C MET A 261 -15.18 -1.33 0.99
N PRO A 262 -15.45 -0.51 -0.04
CA PRO A 262 -14.49 -0.29 -1.13
C PRO A 262 -13.31 0.59 -0.72
N PHE A 263 -13.34 1.23 0.46
CA PHE A 263 -12.33 2.20 0.88
C PHE A 263 -11.31 1.66 1.89
N ASN A 264 -11.35 0.37 2.24
CA ASN A 264 -10.37 -0.22 3.15
C ASN A 264 -8.91 -0.12 2.64
N PHE A 265 -8.71 0.03 1.32
CA PHE A 265 -7.40 0.31 0.75
C PHE A 265 -6.80 1.66 1.20
N ALA A 266 -7.55 2.52 1.89
CA ALA A 266 -7.02 3.76 2.45
C ALA A 266 -5.83 3.53 3.41
N TYR A 267 -5.79 2.37 4.09
CA TYR A 267 -4.68 1.96 4.95
C TYR A 267 -3.35 1.87 4.18
N THR A 268 -3.40 1.51 2.90
CA THR A 268 -2.22 1.42 2.05
C THR A 268 -2.02 2.68 1.22
N ALA A 269 -3.12 3.27 0.73
CA ALA A 269 -3.11 4.31 -0.29
C ALA A 269 -2.46 5.61 0.17
N ILE A 270 -2.62 5.95 1.45
CA ILE A 270 -2.05 7.18 2.00
C ILE A 270 -0.53 7.24 1.78
N PHE A 271 0.19 6.13 2.01
CA PHE A 271 1.63 6.09 1.84
C PHE A 271 2.12 6.25 0.40
N ASN A 272 1.26 6.02 -0.61
CA ASN A 272 1.60 6.34 -2.01
C ASN A 272 1.71 7.85 -2.21
N VAL A 273 0.72 8.61 -1.72
CA VAL A 273 0.69 10.06 -1.90
C VAL A 273 1.65 10.79 -0.98
N LEU A 274 2.08 10.16 0.11
CA LEU A 274 3.19 10.64 0.94
C LEU A 274 4.58 10.27 0.37
N GLY A 275 4.64 9.39 -0.63
CA GLY A 275 5.89 8.99 -1.29
C GLY A 275 6.76 7.98 -0.53
N LEU A 276 6.35 7.57 0.67
CA LEU A 276 7.14 6.81 1.64
C LEU A 276 7.32 5.33 1.26
N PRO A 277 8.48 4.71 1.52
CA PRO A 277 8.69 3.27 1.32
C PRO A 277 7.89 2.44 2.32
N VAL A 278 7.33 1.33 1.87
CA VAL A 278 6.52 0.43 2.70
C VAL A 278 6.79 -1.03 2.36
N THR A 279 7.17 -1.81 3.37
CA THR A 279 7.27 -3.28 3.27
C THR A 279 6.10 -3.91 4.00
N GLN A 280 5.34 -4.77 3.32
CA GLN A 280 4.35 -5.62 3.96
C GLN A 280 4.98 -6.96 4.32
N CYS A 281 4.72 -7.41 5.55
CA CYS A 281 5.26 -8.64 6.12
C CYS A 281 4.12 -9.56 6.61
N PRO A 282 4.09 -10.85 6.22
CA PRO A 282 3.25 -11.85 6.85
C PRO A 282 3.67 -12.12 8.30
N LEU A 283 2.70 -12.43 9.16
CA LEU A 283 2.88 -12.71 10.59
C LEU A 283 2.20 -14.03 11.01
N GLY A 284 2.20 -15.02 10.11
CA GLY A 284 1.45 -16.27 10.28
C GLY A 284 -0.02 -16.18 9.88
N LEU A 285 -0.83 -17.10 10.42
CA LEU A 285 -2.24 -17.29 10.05
C LEU A 285 -3.19 -16.95 11.20
N SER A 286 -4.39 -16.48 10.85
CA SER A 286 -5.51 -16.27 11.76
C SER A 286 -6.13 -17.59 12.21
N SER A 287 -7.08 -17.50 13.14
CA SER A 287 -7.90 -18.63 13.58
C SER A 287 -8.68 -19.31 12.44
N GLU A 288 -8.96 -18.58 11.35
CA GLU A 288 -9.61 -19.10 10.14
C GLU A 288 -8.61 -19.62 9.10
N GLY A 289 -7.31 -19.63 9.41
CA GLY A 289 -6.26 -20.05 8.48
C GLY A 289 -5.94 -19.03 7.39
N LEU A 290 -6.37 -17.78 7.55
CA LEU A 290 -6.10 -16.69 6.60
C LEU A 290 -4.84 -15.91 7.01
N PRO A 291 -4.03 -15.42 6.06
CA PRO A 291 -2.84 -14.65 6.40
C PRO A 291 -3.10 -13.42 7.27
N LEU A 292 -2.24 -13.24 8.27
CA LEU A 292 -2.08 -12.02 9.06
C LEU A 292 -0.81 -11.30 8.61
N GLY A 293 -0.68 -10.02 8.92
CA GLY A 293 0.47 -9.24 8.50
C GLY A 293 0.45 -7.78 8.93
N ILE A 294 1.58 -7.12 8.72
CA ILE A 294 1.82 -5.73 9.14
C ILE A 294 2.59 -4.96 8.07
N GLN A 295 2.41 -3.64 8.04
CA GLN A 295 3.21 -2.72 7.24
C GLN A 295 4.31 -2.10 8.07
N LEU A 296 5.49 -2.04 7.46
CA LEU A 296 6.65 -1.35 7.96
C LEU A 296 6.84 -0.13 7.06
N VAL A 297 6.68 1.07 7.61
CA VAL A 297 6.82 2.34 6.88
C VAL A 297 8.04 3.08 7.40
N ALA A 298 8.91 3.54 6.50
CA ALA A 298 10.05 4.39 6.86
C ALA A 298 9.97 5.73 6.13
N ALA A 299 10.81 6.68 6.54
CA ALA A 299 11.03 7.92 5.82
C ALA A 299 11.59 7.66 4.41
N SER A 300 11.42 8.63 3.50
CA SER A 300 11.88 8.50 2.12
C SER A 300 13.36 8.10 2.05
N TYR A 301 13.68 7.18 1.15
CA TYR A 301 15.02 6.62 0.90
C TYR A 301 15.61 5.77 2.03
N ASN A 302 14.86 5.49 3.09
CA ASN A 302 15.28 4.58 4.16
C ASN A 302 14.67 3.18 4.00
N ASP A 303 14.46 2.72 2.76
CA ASP A 303 13.88 1.42 2.40
C ASP A 303 14.59 0.25 3.10
N HIS A 304 15.93 0.31 3.20
CA HIS A 304 16.78 -0.65 3.91
C HIS A 304 16.31 -0.95 5.35
N LEU A 305 15.73 0.02 6.07
CA LEU A 305 15.20 -0.20 7.43
C LEU A 305 14.01 -1.16 7.40
N THR A 306 13.04 -0.91 6.54
CA THR A 306 11.82 -1.73 6.44
C THR A 306 12.15 -3.15 5.94
N LEU A 307 13.15 -3.28 5.07
CA LEU A 307 13.62 -4.58 4.58
C LEU A 307 14.35 -5.38 5.67
N ALA A 308 15.21 -4.71 6.45
CA ALA A 308 15.91 -5.35 7.57
C ALA A 308 14.93 -5.83 8.66
N VAL A 309 13.95 -4.98 9.01
CA VAL A 309 12.90 -5.36 9.97
C VAL A 309 12.03 -6.50 9.41
N ALA A 310 11.71 -6.50 8.12
CA ALA A 310 10.95 -7.60 7.51
C ALA A 310 11.66 -8.96 7.65
N ARG A 311 12.97 -9.01 7.43
CA ARG A 311 13.78 -10.22 7.62
C ARG A 311 13.78 -10.70 9.06
N TYR A 312 13.92 -9.77 10.00
CA TYR A 312 13.86 -10.09 11.42
C TYR A 312 12.50 -10.66 11.84
N LEU A 313 11.40 -10.06 11.36
CA LEU A 313 10.05 -10.54 11.66
C LEU A 313 9.75 -11.88 10.99
N GLU A 314 10.30 -12.15 9.81
CA GLU A 314 10.19 -13.46 9.16
C GLU A 314 10.76 -14.58 10.03
N GLU A 315 11.94 -14.37 10.61
CA GLU A 315 12.60 -15.34 11.51
C GLU A 315 11.77 -15.59 12.79
N ALA A 316 11.15 -14.54 13.32
CA ALA A 316 10.41 -14.60 14.58
C ALA A 316 8.99 -15.17 14.47
N PHE A 317 8.25 -14.77 13.43
CA PHE A 317 6.81 -15.04 13.31
C PHE A 317 6.47 -16.11 12.27
N GLY A 318 7.44 -16.53 11.48
CA GLY A 318 7.20 -17.36 10.31
C GLY A 318 6.61 -16.52 9.19
N GLY A 319 7.31 -16.48 8.06
CA GLY A 319 6.87 -15.77 6.87
C GLY A 319 5.82 -16.54 6.08
N TRP A 320 6.07 -16.68 4.77
CA TRP A 320 5.22 -17.47 3.90
C TRP A 320 5.14 -18.95 4.32
N VAL A 321 3.93 -19.51 4.27
CA VAL A 321 3.65 -20.93 4.56
C VAL A 321 3.30 -21.65 3.27
N LEU A 322 4.00 -22.76 2.99
CA LEU A 322 3.75 -23.59 1.80
C LEU A 322 2.31 -24.15 1.82
N PRO A 323 1.49 -23.90 0.79
CA PRO A 323 0.16 -24.49 0.69
C PRO A 323 0.24 -26.03 0.67
N GLY A 324 -0.54 -26.68 1.53
CA GLY A 324 -0.57 -28.15 1.66
C GLY A 324 0.31 -28.73 2.77
N LYS A 325 1.12 -27.91 3.46
CA LYS A 325 1.62 -28.24 4.80
C LYS A 325 0.60 -27.74 5.84
N ILE A 326 -0.50 -28.46 6.02
CA ILE A 326 -1.43 -28.30 7.15
C ILE A 326 -1.28 -29.53 8.04
#